data_AF-A0A9P5X5X2-F1
#
_entry.id   AF-A0A9P5X5X2-F1
#
_cell.length_a   1.000
_cell.length_b   1.000
_cell.length_c   1.000
_cell.angle_alpha   90.00
_cell.angle_beta   90.00
_cell.angle_gamma   90.00
#
_symmetry.space_group_name_H-M   'P 1'
#
loop_
_entity.id
_entity.type
_entity.pdbx_description
1 polymer ?
#
loop_
_entity_poly.entity_id
_entity_poly.type
_entity_poly.pdbx_seq_one_letter_code
_entity_poly.pdbx_strand_id
1 'polypeptide(L)'
;MRQGDKNRHWDGEPQINLTELAPVNGQVLGSPFREIRQHWGTVSSNLILTSEMDYLTSTIIDSVIKGMKIQTSVAPGFPKFTCRMTGIPCAYAIMVFPPELGLTSWIQVAPDFMHYIDHEELSGGTLNFLSMSADVNGITKLEALRKLAGEMGQCYQRGSSLLRSSPGA
;
A
#
# COMPACT_ATOMS: atom_id res chain seq x y z
N MET A 1 -5.25 -22.11 44.31
CA MET A 1 -6.06 -21.11 43.58
C MET A 1 -5.16 -19.92 43.28
N ARG A 2 -4.81 -19.70 42.00
CA ARG A 2 -3.97 -18.57 41.55
C ARG A 2 -4.87 -17.39 41.23
N GLN A 3 -4.68 -16.26 41.91
CA GLN A 3 -5.32 -14.99 41.56
C GLN A 3 -4.41 -14.25 40.57
N GLY A 4 -4.99 -13.87 39.43
CA GLY A 4 -4.29 -13.41 38.25
C GLY A 4 -3.59 -12.06 38.42
N ASP A 5 -2.37 -12.03 37.90
CA ASP A 5 -1.47 -10.89 37.78
C ASP A 5 -1.98 -9.96 36.67
N LYS A 6 -2.86 -9.03 37.04
CA LYS A 6 -3.30 -7.91 36.19
C LYS A 6 -2.41 -6.72 36.48
N ASN A 7 -1.25 -6.66 35.83
CA ASN A 7 -0.50 -5.43 35.54
C ASN A 7 0.80 -5.78 34.80
N ARG A 8 0.69 -6.00 33.48
CA ARG A 8 1.82 -5.78 32.59
C ARG A 8 1.55 -4.50 31.82
N HIS A 9 2.00 -3.40 32.41
CA HIS A 9 2.17 -2.13 31.72
C HIS A 9 3.36 -2.31 30.77
N TRP A 10 3.13 -2.13 29.47
CA TRP A 10 4.18 -2.19 28.46
C TRP A 10 4.93 -0.87 28.48
N ASP A 11 5.90 -0.74 29.38
CA ASP A 11 6.78 0.42 29.49
C ASP A 11 7.81 0.37 28.36
N GLY A 12 7.55 1.09 27.26
CA GLY A 12 8.52 1.22 26.16
C GLY A 12 8.02 1.79 24.83
N GLU A 13 6.71 1.99 24.65
CA GLU A 13 6.19 2.66 23.45
C GLU A 13 6.56 4.16 23.49
N PRO A 14 7.18 4.73 22.43
CA PRO A 14 7.27 6.18 22.31
C PRO A 14 5.85 6.74 22.32
N GLN A 15 5.52 7.57 23.30
CA GLN A 15 4.23 8.26 23.35
C GLN A 15 4.15 9.26 22.19
N ILE A 16 3.68 8.80 21.04
CA ILE A 16 3.30 9.68 19.94
C ILE A 16 2.10 10.47 20.43
N ASN A 17 2.26 11.78 20.54
CA ASN A 17 1.21 12.69 20.93
C ASN A 17 0.17 12.77 19.81
N LEU A 18 -0.79 11.84 19.79
CA LEU A 18 -1.88 11.78 18.82
C LEU A 18 -2.70 13.09 18.74
N THR A 19 -2.65 13.90 19.79
CA THR A 19 -3.28 15.23 19.88
C THR A 19 -2.61 16.30 19.01
N GLU A 20 -1.35 16.14 18.60
CA GLU A 20 -0.70 17.03 17.62
C GLU A 20 -1.04 16.68 16.16
N LEU A 21 -1.45 15.43 15.89
CA LEU A 21 -1.89 14.97 14.56
C LEU A 21 -3.40 15.16 14.33
N ALA A 22 -4.19 15.23 15.40
CA ALA A 22 -5.64 15.34 15.35
C ALA A 22 -6.20 16.63 14.68
N PRO A 23 -5.65 17.84 14.89
CA PRO A 23 -6.24 19.04 14.30
C PRO A 23 -5.95 19.20 12.80
N VAL A 24 -4.95 18.50 12.27
CA VAL A 24 -4.63 18.50 10.82
C VAL A 24 -5.62 17.61 10.06
N ASN A 25 -6.00 16.47 10.61
CA ASN A 25 -6.78 15.47 9.87
C ASN A 25 -8.28 15.82 9.71
N GLY A 26 -8.88 16.58 10.63
CA GLY A 26 -10.32 16.87 10.61
C GLY A 26 -10.74 18.00 9.67
N GLN A 27 -9.90 19.03 9.49
CA GLN A 27 -10.20 20.20 8.65
C GLN A 27 -9.48 20.19 7.30
N VAL A 28 -8.26 19.63 7.22
CA VAL A 28 -7.47 19.64 5.96
C VAL A 28 -7.97 18.59 4.97
N LEU A 29 -8.43 17.44 5.46
CA LEU A 29 -8.91 16.37 4.58
C LEU A 29 -10.39 16.54 4.15
N GLY A 30 -11.19 17.34 4.86
CA GLY A 30 -12.62 17.50 4.57
C GLY A 30 -12.94 18.07 3.19
N SER A 31 -12.12 19.00 2.68
CA SER A 31 -12.29 19.56 1.32
C SER A 31 -11.83 18.62 0.20
N PRO A 32 -10.62 18.03 0.25
CA PRO A 32 -10.20 16.99 -0.71
C PRO A 32 -11.16 15.80 -0.77
N PHE A 33 -11.71 15.36 0.37
CA PHE A 33 -12.65 14.24 0.40
C PHE A 33 -13.94 14.52 -0.37
N ARG A 34 -14.45 15.76 -0.30
CA ARG A 34 -15.65 16.15 -1.04
C ARG A 34 -15.35 16.23 -2.54
N GLU A 35 -14.19 16.75 -2.90
CA GLU A 35 -13.75 16.88 -4.29
C GLU A 35 -13.49 15.52 -4.95
N ILE A 36 -12.74 14.63 -4.29
CA ILE A 36 -12.50 13.25 -4.75
C ILE A 36 -13.81 12.50 -4.93
N ARG A 37 -14.79 12.70 -4.04
CA ARG A 37 -16.14 12.11 -4.17
C ARG A 37 -16.88 12.60 -5.39
N GLN A 38 -16.80 13.90 -5.69
CA GLN A 38 -17.47 14.50 -6.84
C GLN A 38 -16.90 13.98 -8.16
N HIS A 39 -15.59 13.70 -8.20
CA HIS A 39 -14.93 13.21 -9.40
C HIS A 39 -15.07 11.69 -9.57
N TRP A 40 -14.74 10.86 -8.58
CA TRP A 40 -14.63 9.40 -8.79
C TRP A 40 -15.85 8.58 -8.32
N GLY A 41 -16.84 9.22 -7.69
CA GLY A 41 -18.01 8.55 -7.13
C GLY A 41 -17.70 7.72 -5.87
N THR A 42 -18.74 7.34 -5.12
CA THR A 42 -18.60 6.86 -3.74
C THR A 42 -17.59 5.72 -3.53
N VAL A 43 -17.62 4.68 -4.36
CA VAL A 43 -16.79 3.48 -4.15
C VAL A 43 -15.32 3.76 -4.43
N SER A 44 -15.01 4.32 -5.60
CA SER A 44 -13.65 4.68 -6.01
C SER A 44 -13.03 5.70 -5.05
N SER A 45 -13.82 6.70 -4.62
CA SER A 45 -13.37 7.67 -3.63
C SER A 45 -13.05 7.00 -2.31
N ASN A 46 -13.91 6.12 -1.78
CA ASN A 46 -13.60 5.39 -0.55
C ASN A 46 -12.30 4.60 -0.65
N LEU A 47 -12.06 3.92 -1.78
CA LEU A 47 -10.82 3.17 -2.01
C LEU A 47 -9.58 4.10 -2.04
N ILE A 48 -9.69 5.26 -2.70
CA ILE A 48 -8.62 6.28 -2.70
C ILE A 48 -8.34 6.73 -1.25
N LEU A 49 -9.38 7.10 -0.50
CA LEU A 49 -9.21 7.61 0.87
C LEU A 49 -8.65 6.55 1.82
N THR A 50 -9.09 5.30 1.70
CA THR A 50 -8.52 4.20 2.49
C THR A 50 -7.02 4.07 2.21
N SER A 51 -6.60 4.20 0.96
CA SER A 51 -5.18 4.08 0.60
C SER A 51 -4.34 5.25 1.14
N GLU A 52 -4.91 6.45 1.14
CA GLU A 52 -4.28 7.62 1.75
C GLU A 52 -4.12 7.44 3.26
N MET A 53 -5.13 6.89 3.94
CA MET A 53 -5.06 6.56 5.36
C MET A 53 -4.04 5.46 5.66
N ASP A 54 -3.95 4.43 4.81
CA ASP A 54 -2.93 3.37 4.93
C ASP A 54 -1.52 3.98 4.84
N TYR A 55 -1.30 4.96 3.95
CA TYR A 55 -0.03 5.68 3.84
C TYR A 55 0.28 6.55 5.05
N LEU A 56 -0.69 7.34 5.53
CA LEU A 56 -0.48 8.11 6.76
C LEU A 56 -0.13 7.18 7.92
N THR A 57 -0.80 6.02 8.01
CA THR A 57 -0.50 5.00 9.01
C THR A 57 0.90 4.41 8.82
N SER A 58 1.35 4.19 7.59
CA SER A 58 2.71 3.66 7.35
C SER A 58 3.80 4.64 7.77
N THR A 59 3.59 5.96 7.60
CA THR A 59 4.58 6.95 8.08
C THR A 59 4.76 6.89 9.61
N ILE A 60 3.68 6.63 10.34
CA ILE A 60 3.72 6.41 11.79
C ILE A 60 4.46 5.11 12.10
N ILE A 61 4.13 4.02 11.41
CA ILE A 61 4.79 2.72 11.58
C ILE A 61 6.29 2.84 11.34
N ASP A 62 6.72 3.48 10.25
CA ASP A 62 8.13 3.69 9.91
C ASP A 62 8.87 4.44 11.02
N SER A 63 8.21 5.39 11.69
CA SER A 63 8.79 6.09 12.84
C SER A 63 8.96 5.18 14.06
N VAL A 64 8.00 4.29 14.32
CA VAL A 64 7.99 3.37 15.46
C VAL A 64 9.00 2.23 15.28
N ILE A 65 9.09 1.67 14.08
CA ILE A 65 9.97 0.53 13.78
C ILE A 65 11.40 0.95 13.41
N LYS A 66 11.71 2.24 13.48
CA LYS A 66 13.03 2.76 13.11
C LYS A 66 14.13 2.10 13.94
N GLY A 67 15.04 1.38 13.28
CA GLY A 67 16.12 0.62 13.94
C GLY A 67 15.72 -0.78 14.42
N MET A 68 14.46 -1.19 14.25
CA MET A 68 14.02 -2.57 14.50
C MET A 68 14.67 -3.51 13.48
N LYS A 69 15.21 -4.63 13.97
CA LYS A 69 15.67 -5.72 13.10
C LYS A 69 14.48 -6.49 12.56
N ILE A 70 14.22 -6.38 11.26
CA ILE A 70 13.15 -7.14 10.60
C ILE A 70 13.57 -8.61 10.50
N GLN A 71 12.74 -9.51 11.03
CA GLN A 71 12.97 -10.95 10.95
C GLN A 71 12.26 -11.54 9.71
N THR A 72 12.83 -11.30 8.53
CA THR A 72 12.25 -11.71 7.24
C THR A 72 11.98 -13.20 7.12
N SER A 73 12.77 -14.06 7.79
CA SER A 73 12.61 -15.52 7.76
C SER A 73 11.34 -16.02 8.45
N VAL A 74 10.91 -15.39 9.54
CA VAL A 74 9.70 -15.77 10.30
C VAL A 74 8.50 -14.90 9.95
N ALA A 75 8.72 -13.73 9.35
CA ALA A 75 7.70 -12.80 8.90
C ALA A 75 7.83 -12.48 7.39
N PRO A 76 7.71 -13.49 6.50
CA PRO A 76 7.94 -13.30 5.06
C PRO A 76 6.94 -12.36 4.39
N GLY A 77 5.78 -12.11 5.01
CA GLY A 77 4.76 -11.19 4.49
C GLY A 77 4.99 -9.72 4.85
N PHE A 78 5.85 -9.42 5.84
CA PHE A 78 6.09 -8.05 6.30
C PHE A 78 6.58 -7.12 5.18
N PRO A 79 7.48 -7.54 4.27
CA PRO A 79 7.90 -6.72 3.15
C PRO A 79 6.78 -6.28 2.22
N LYS A 80 5.86 -7.19 1.91
CA LYS A 80 4.72 -6.89 1.03
C LYS A 80 3.72 -5.97 1.74
N PHE A 81 3.54 -6.16 3.04
CA PHE A 81 2.66 -5.34 3.86
C PHE A 81 3.14 -3.88 3.91
N THR A 82 4.41 -3.63 4.26
CA THR A 82 4.93 -2.25 4.36
C THR A 82 4.93 -1.55 3.00
N CYS A 83 5.27 -2.27 1.92
CA CYS A 83 5.24 -1.73 0.57
C CYS A 83 3.83 -1.32 0.15
N ARG A 84 2.82 -2.16 0.43
CA ARG A 84 1.43 -1.88 0.07
C ARG A 84 0.85 -0.67 0.82
N MET A 85 1.23 -0.47 2.07
CA MET A 85 0.77 0.70 2.82
C MET A 85 1.48 1.98 2.40
N THR A 86 2.79 1.92 2.12
CA THR A 86 3.58 3.11 1.72
C THR A 86 3.39 3.52 0.26
N GLY A 87 3.10 2.58 -0.65
CA GLY A 87 3.04 2.84 -2.09
C GLY A 87 1.73 3.45 -2.61
N ILE A 88 0.67 3.47 -1.80
CA ILE A 88 -0.69 3.90 -2.20
C ILE A 88 -1.14 3.28 -3.55
N PRO A 89 -0.85 1.99 -3.82
CA PRO A 89 -1.04 1.40 -5.14
C PRO A 89 -2.50 1.45 -5.60
N CYS A 90 -3.46 1.36 -4.67
CA CYS A 90 -4.89 1.41 -4.99
C CYS A 90 -5.31 2.78 -5.51
N ALA A 91 -4.84 3.87 -4.88
CA ALA A 91 -5.22 5.21 -5.33
C ALA A 91 -4.68 5.48 -6.73
N TYR A 92 -3.42 5.15 -6.99
CA TYR A 92 -2.81 5.26 -8.32
C TYR A 92 -3.51 4.36 -9.35
N ALA A 93 -3.84 3.12 -8.98
CA ALA A 93 -4.57 2.18 -9.84
C ALA A 93 -6.00 2.65 -10.18
N ILE A 94 -6.61 3.50 -9.35
CA ILE A 94 -7.94 4.07 -9.59
C ILE A 94 -7.82 5.36 -10.39
N MET A 95 -6.88 6.24 -10.04
CA MET A 95 -6.72 7.56 -10.66
C MET A 95 -6.20 7.50 -12.10
N VAL A 96 -5.63 6.37 -12.54
CA VAL A 96 -5.25 6.16 -13.95
C VAL A 96 -6.47 6.04 -14.88
N PHE A 97 -7.63 5.66 -14.33
CA PHE A 97 -8.85 5.55 -15.11
C PHE A 97 -9.63 6.88 -15.07
N PRO A 98 -10.12 7.36 -16.22
CA PRO A 98 -10.98 8.54 -16.26
C PRO A 98 -12.22 8.31 -15.38
N PRO A 99 -12.64 9.30 -14.57
CA PRO A 99 -13.82 9.18 -13.71
C PRO A 99 -15.12 8.92 -14.48
N GLU A 100 -15.18 9.26 -15.76
CA GLU A 100 -16.30 8.99 -16.66
C GLU A 100 -16.42 7.49 -16.97
N LEU A 101 -15.33 6.73 -16.83
CA LEU A 101 -15.33 5.29 -17.03
C LEU A 101 -15.93 4.60 -15.79
N GLY A 102 -17.12 4.02 -15.97
CA GLY A 102 -17.83 3.34 -14.89
C GLY A 102 -16.97 2.27 -14.22
N LEU A 103 -17.03 2.20 -12.88
CA LEU A 103 -16.26 1.28 -12.02
C LEU A 103 -16.18 -0.15 -12.56
N THR A 104 -17.32 -0.69 -13.03
CA THR A 104 -17.44 -2.07 -13.53
C THR A 104 -16.54 -2.36 -14.73
N SER A 105 -16.12 -1.34 -15.47
CA SER A 105 -15.33 -1.48 -16.69
C SER A 105 -13.85 -1.70 -16.43
N TRP A 106 -13.35 -1.31 -15.25
CA TRP A 106 -11.92 -1.33 -14.93
C TRP A 106 -11.57 -1.97 -13.59
N ILE A 107 -12.53 -2.12 -12.67
CA ILE A 107 -12.25 -2.62 -11.30
C ILE A 107 -11.61 -4.01 -11.27
N GLN A 108 -11.88 -4.85 -12.28
CA GLN A 108 -11.24 -6.17 -12.40
C GLN A 108 -9.75 -6.09 -12.75
N VAL A 109 -9.31 -4.98 -13.33
CA VAL A 109 -7.90 -4.72 -13.67
C VAL A 109 -7.16 -4.04 -12.52
N ALA A 110 -7.88 -3.38 -11.61
CA ALA A 110 -7.26 -2.66 -10.50
C ALA A 110 -6.24 -3.50 -9.70
N PRO A 111 -6.48 -4.79 -9.36
CA PRO A 111 -5.48 -5.60 -8.67
C PRO A 111 -4.17 -5.77 -9.44
N ASP A 112 -4.23 -5.86 -10.77
CA ASP A 112 -3.04 -5.98 -11.63
C ASP A 112 -2.26 -4.66 -11.70
N PHE A 113 -2.96 -3.52 -11.76
CA PHE A 113 -2.32 -2.21 -11.66
C PHE A 113 -1.68 -1.99 -10.29
N MET A 114 -2.36 -2.37 -9.22
CA MET A 114 -1.83 -2.27 -7.86
C MET A 114 -0.54 -3.08 -7.71
N HIS A 115 -0.52 -4.32 -8.24
CA HIS A 115 0.68 -5.16 -8.23
C HIS A 115 1.82 -4.56 -9.06
N TYR A 116 1.50 -3.90 -10.18
CA TYR A 116 2.49 -3.17 -10.98
C TYR A 116 3.10 -1.99 -10.21
N ILE A 117 2.26 -1.17 -9.57
CA ILE A 117 2.67 0.05 -8.84
C ILE A 117 3.43 -0.28 -7.55
N ASP A 118 3.03 -1.32 -6.82
CA ASP A 118 3.67 -1.78 -5.57
C ASP A 118 5.17 -2.12 -5.72
N HIS A 119 5.67 -2.17 -6.94
CA HIS A 119 6.97 -2.72 -7.25
C HIS A 119 7.85 -1.80 -8.12
N GLU A 120 7.42 -0.57 -8.38
CA GLU A 120 8.24 0.44 -9.06
C GLU A 120 9.29 1.01 -8.07
N GLU A 121 10.53 0.53 -8.18
CA GLU A 121 11.62 0.85 -7.26
C GLU A 121 12.22 2.24 -7.56
N LEU A 122 11.77 3.29 -6.87
CA LEU A 122 12.28 4.66 -7.04
C LEU A 122 13.47 5.03 -6.13
N SER A 123 13.97 4.15 -5.26
CA SER A 123 15.14 4.50 -4.43
C SER A 123 16.05 3.33 -4.09
N GLY A 124 17.35 3.51 -4.37
CA GLY A 124 18.44 2.56 -4.13
C GLY A 124 18.78 2.31 -2.64
N GLY A 125 17.79 2.39 -1.75
CA GLY A 125 17.94 2.06 -0.33
C GLY A 125 18.07 0.55 -0.11
N THR A 126 18.76 0.14 0.97
CA THR A 126 18.98 -1.28 1.30
C THR A 126 17.79 -1.98 1.95
N LEU A 127 16.75 -1.23 2.35
CA LEU A 127 15.47 -1.67 2.91
C LEU A 127 14.34 -1.49 1.88
N ASN A 128 14.56 -1.92 0.65
CA ASN A 128 13.57 -1.86 -0.41
C ASN A 128 12.93 -3.24 -0.66
N PHE A 129 11.77 -3.26 -1.35
CA PHE A 129 11.01 -4.47 -1.62
C PHE A 129 11.88 -5.57 -2.26
N LEU A 130 12.76 -5.23 -3.20
CA LEU A 130 13.65 -6.20 -3.85
C LEU A 130 14.66 -6.82 -2.88
N SER A 131 15.27 -6.02 -2.00
CA SER A 131 16.23 -6.50 -1.01
C SER A 131 15.55 -7.46 -0.03
N MET A 132 14.37 -7.08 0.46
CA MET A 132 13.59 -7.89 1.39
C MET A 132 12.99 -9.14 0.72
N SER A 133 12.57 -9.05 -0.54
CA SER A 133 12.07 -10.18 -1.33
C SER A 133 13.18 -11.17 -1.66
N ALA A 134 14.37 -10.68 -2.03
CA ALA A 134 15.57 -11.49 -2.23
C ALA A 134 15.91 -12.30 -0.96
N ASP A 135 15.94 -11.63 0.19
CA ASP A 135 16.22 -12.25 1.48
C ASP A 135 15.16 -13.29 1.88
N VAL A 136 13.87 -12.99 1.70
CA VAL A 136 12.77 -13.93 2.02
C VAL A 136 12.81 -15.18 1.14
N ASN A 137 13.13 -15.02 -0.14
CA ASN A 137 13.12 -16.13 -1.10
C ASN A 137 14.47 -16.84 -1.21
N GLY A 138 15.52 -16.36 -0.53
CA GLY A 138 16.87 -16.92 -0.63
C GLY A 138 17.47 -16.81 -2.04
N ILE A 139 17.09 -15.79 -2.79
CA ILE A 139 17.52 -15.53 -4.18
C ILE A 139 18.36 -14.26 -4.26
N THR A 140 19.07 -14.06 -5.36
CA THR A 140 19.78 -12.80 -5.60
C THR A 140 18.80 -11.66 -5.89
N LYS A 141 19.21 -10.41 -5.62
CA LYS A 141 18.42 -9.22 -6.00
C LYS A 141 18.12 -9.17 -7.51
N LEU A 142 19.03 -9.65 -8.34
CA LEU A 142 18.85 -9.72 -9.80
C LEU A 142 17.77 -10.74 -10.18
N GLU A 143 17.71 -11.89 -9.51
CA GLU A 143 16.65 -12.88 -9.71
C GLU A 143 15.30 -12.38 -9.19
N ALA A 144 15.27 -11.71 -8.05
CA ALA A 144 14.06 -11.06 -7.54
C ALA A 144 13.54 -10.00 -8.54
N LEU A 145 14.43 -9.18 -9.10
CA LEU A 145 14.10 -8.20 -10.14
C LEU A 145 13.57 -8.87 -11.41
N ARG A 146 14.19 -9.96 -11.88
CA ARG A 146 13.71 -10.69 -13.07
C ARG A 146 12.34 -11.29 -12.86
N LYS A 147 12.10 -11.92 -11.69
CA LYS A 147 10.80 -12.48 -11.33
C LYS A 147 9.74 -11.38 -11.33
N LEU A 148 10.07 -10.26 -10.70
CA LEU A 148 9.20 -9.10 -10.63
C LEU A 148 8.87 -8.53 -12.02
N ALA A 149 9.87 -8.35 -12.89
CA ALA A 149 9.65 -7.87 -14.26
C ALA A 149 8.75 -8.83 -15.06
N GLY A 150 8.89 -10.14 -14.85
CA GLY A 150 8.01 -11.15 -15.44
C GLY A 150 6.56 -11.03 -14.95
N GLU A 151 6.36 -10.84 -13.65
CA GLU A 151 5.04 -10.61 -13.05
C GLU A 151 4.39 -9.32 -13.57
N MET A 152 5.16 -8.23 -13.64
CA MET A 152 4.71 -6.95 -14.21
C MET A 152 4.28 -7.10 -15.67
N GLY A 153 5.07 -7.82 -16.49
CA GLY A 153 4.72 -8.10 -17.88
C GLY A 153 3.40 -8.84 -18.02
N GLN A 154 3.13 -9.80 -17.13
CA GLN A 154 1.86 -10.52 -17.12
C GLN A 154 0.69 -9.64 -16.66
N CYS A 155 0.87 -8.81 -15.62
CA CYS A 155 -0.14 -7.85 -15.17
C CYS A 155 -0.52 -6.88 -16.31
N TYR A 156 0.49 -6.33 -17.00
CA TYR A 156 0.27 -5.46 -18.15
C TYR A 156 -0.52 -6.15 -19.28
N GLN A 157 -0.17 -7.39 -19.60
CA GLN A 157 -0.87 -8.15 -20.65
C GLN A 157 -2.33 -8.45 -20.28
N ARG A 158 -2.60 -8.86 -19.03
CA ARG A 158 -3.97 -9.11 -18.55
C ARG A 158 -4.80 -7.83 -18.57
N GLY A 159 -4.26 -6.74 -18.04
CA GLY A 159 -4.98 -5.48 -18.02
C GLY A 159 -5.26 -4.91 -19.40
N SER A 160 -4.27 -4.95 -20.29
CA SER A 160 -4.45 -4.54 -21.70
C SER A 160 -5.51 -5.39 -22.41
N SER A 161 -5.54 -6.70 -22.15
CA SER A 161 -6.52 -7.61 -22.77
C SER A 161 -7.94 -7.33 -22.27
N LEU A 162 -8.10 -7.11 -20.96
CA LEU A 162 -9.39 -6.83 -20.35
C LEU A 162 -9.96 -5.50 -20.86
N LEU A 163 -9.13 -4.44 -20.92
CA LEU A 163 -9.55 -3.14 -21.45
C LEU A 163 -9.93 -3.21 -22.94
N ARG A 164 -9.19 -3.97 -23.76
CA ARG A 164 -9.53 -4.17 -25.18
C ARG A 164 -10.82 -4.98 -25.39
N SER A 165 -11.18 -5.84 -24.44
CA SER A 165 -12.38 -6.67 -24.51
C SER A 165 -13.65 -5.98 -24.02
N SER A 166 -13.52 -4.82 -23.36
CA SER A 166 -14.66 -4.07 -22.83
C SER A 166 -15.26 -3.17 -23.93
N PRO A 167 -16.55 -3.32 -24.29
CA PRO A 167 -17.16 -2.48 -25.31
C PRO A 167 -17.43 -1.09 -24.71
N GLY A 168 -16.59 -0.11 -25.04
CA GLY A 168 -16.74 1.28 -24.61
C GLY A 168 -15.46 2.04 -24.23
N ALA A 169 -14.27 1.50 -24.51
CA ALA A 169 -13.02 2.26 -24.45
C ALA A 169 -12.76 3.03 -25.75
#